data_AF-A0A060YAF8-F1
#
_entry.id   AF-A0A060YAF8-F1
#
_cell.length_a   1.000
_cell.length_b   1.000
_cell.length_c   1.000
_cell.angle_alpha   90.00
_cell.angle_beta   90.00
_cell.angle_gamma   90.00
#
_symmetry.space_group_name_H-M   'P 1'
#
loop_
_entity.id
_entity.type
_entity.pdbx_description
1 polymer ?
#
loop_
_entity_poly.entity_id
_entity_poly.type
_entity_poly.pdbx_seq_one_letter_code
_entity_poly.pdbx_strand_id
1 'polypeptide(L)'
;MPGQFRTPSDPPVSGLLSFPSSWSSGPLQPLRFRARTESMDWRRLSALDVDHVAREMDVVVLQEYISAVTFCDVTGERCPYCRSPADPALVNLLRMSQLSTEYLLHCQDYLSSQVSGLEDRLQGVLSKADREGEERARLDSELQATKQESKLRKKMLATQQLLLQASFNNYHKVNVIFGPHPVLLFTSGRTIKLYHLISTHQLTSSAL
;
A
#
# COMPACT_ATOMS: atom_id res chain seq x y z
N MET A 1 20.80 -51.28 2.63
CA MET A 1 21.32 -50.23 1.73
C MET A 1 20.97 -50.62 0.30
N PRO A 2 19.92 -50.01 -0.26
CA PRO A 2 20.11 -49.24 -1.49
C PRO A 2 19.54 -47.82 -1.34
N GLY A 3 20.27 -46.85 -1.86
CA GLY A 3 19.91 -45.43 -1.86
C GLY A 3 18.86 -45.12 -2.92
N GLN A 4 17.84 -44.36 -2.51
CA GLN A 4 16.94 -43.66 -3.41
C GLN A 4 17.17 -42.16 -3.20
N PHE A 5 17.82 -41.52 -4.18
CA PHE A 5 17.86 -40.07 -4.27
C PHE A 5 16.46 -39.59 -4.69
N ARG A 6 15.75 -38.94 -3.75
CA ARG A 6 14.56 -38.15 -4.04
C ARG A 6 15.03 -36.78 -4.55
N THR A 7 14.74 -36.46 -5.81
CA THR A 7 14.79 -35.08 -6.30
C THR A 7 13.56 -34.32 -5.77
N PRO A 8 13.71 -33.07 -5.31
CA PRO A 8 12.56 -32.22 -5.02
C PRO A 8 11.93 -31.79 -6.35
N SER A 9 10.62 -32.02 -6.47
CA SER A 9 9.77 -31.44 -7.50
C SER A 9 9.70 -29.91 -7.31
N ASP A 10 10.29 -29.16 -8.23
CA ASP A 10 10.11 -27.71 -8.32
C ASP A 10 8.63 -27.40 -8.63
N PRO A 11 8.00 -26.41 -7.95
CA PRO A 11 6.69 -25.93 -8.35
C PRO A 11 6.82 -25.12 -9.66
N PRO A 12 5.81 -25.15 -10.55
CA PRO A 12 5.84 -24.38 -11.76
C PRO A 12 5.79 -22.89 -11.41
N VAL A 13 6.85 -22.15 -11.79
CA VAL A 13 6.92 -20.69 -11.73
C VAL A 13 6.08 -20.11 -12.88
N SER A 14 4.78 -20.44 -12.88
CA SER A 14 3.80 -19.99 -13.86
C SER A 14 2.74 -19.17 -13.16
N GLY A 15 3.10 -17.97 -12.68
CA GLY A 15 2.15 -17.16 -11.92
C GLY A 15 2.41 -15.65 -11.79
N LEU A 16 3.53 -15.10 -12.27
CA LEU A 16 3.85 -13.67 -12.05
C LEU A 16 3.89 -12.79 -13.30
N LEU A 17 3.53 -13.32 -14.47
CA LEU A 17 3.30 -12.49 -15.66
C LEU A 17 1.84 -12.54 -16.09
N SER A 18 0.92 -12.41 -15.11
CA SER A 18 -0.41 -11.91 -15.40
C SER A 18 -0.27 -10.40 -15.64
N PHE A 19 0.13 -10.02 -16.85
CA PHE A 19 -0.08 -8.66 -17.32
C PHE A 19 -1.57 -8.37 -17.14
N PRO A 20 -1.97 -7.34 -16.37
CA PRO A 20 -3.37 -6.99 -16.29
C PRO A 20 -3.79 -6.60 -17.70
N SER A 21 -4.69 -7.38 -18.30
CA SER A 21 -5.36 -7.12 -19.57
C SER A 21 -6.33 -5.93 -19.50
N SER A 22 -6.04 -4.96 -18.65
CA SER A 22 -6.74 -3.69 -18.52
C SER A 22 -5.76 -2.57 -18.88
N TRP A 23 -5.42 -2.53 -20.16
CA TRP A 23 -5.05 -1.29 -20.85
C TRP A 23 -6.30 -0.46 -21.19
N SER A 24 -7.37 -0.59 -20.39
CA SER A 24 -8.51 0.31 -20.45
C SER A 24 -8.13 1.59 -19.71
N SER A 25 -7.27 2.37 -20.35
CA SER A 25 -7.18 3.78 -20.06
C SER A 25 -8.51 4.46 -20.41
N GLY A 26 -8.77 5.61 -19.80
CA GLY A 26 -10.05 6.30 -19.87
C GLY A 26 -10.56 6.53 -21.31
N PRO A 27 -11.82 6.98 -21.45
CA PRO A 27 -12.48 7.11 -22.74
C PRO A 27 -11.80 8.18 -23.61
N LEU A 28 -10.80 7.76 -24.39
CA LEU A 28 -10.21 8.58 -25.43
C LEU A 28 -11.16 8.58 -26.62
N GLN A 29 -11.39 9.78 -27.16
CA GLN A 29 -12.28 9.96 -28.30
C GLN A 29 -11.71 9.17 -29.50
N PRO A 30 -12.53 8.40 -30.22
CA PRO A 30 -12.10 7.74 -31.45
C PRO A 30 -11.50 8.74 -32.43
N LEU A 31 -10.43 8.34 -33.14
CA LEU A 31 -9.85 9.15 -34.20
C LEU A 31 -10.93 9.55 -35.21
N ARG A 32 -11.05 10.87 -35.42
CA ARG A 32 -11.88 11.44 -36.48
C ARG A 32 -11.09 12.55 -37.13
N PHE A 33 -10.85 12.42 -38.43
CA PHE A 33 -10.21 13.47 -39.20
C PHE A 33 -11.07 14.73 -39.19
N ARG A 34 -10.45 15.86 -38.85
CA ARG A 34 -11.07 17.17 -38.86
C ARG A 34 -11.23 17.67 -40.29
N ALA A 35 -12.29 18.42 -40.54
CA ALA A 35 -12.45 19.14 -41.80
C ALA A 35 -11.33 20.19 -41.96
N ARG A 36 -10.69 20.20 -43.13
CA ARG A 36 -9.65 21.18 -43.45
C ARG A 36 -10.30 22.45 -43.98
N THR A 37 -10.32 23.49 -43.15
CA THR A 37 -10.97 24.77 -43.45
C THR A 37 -10.03 25.95 -43.27
N GLU A 38 -8.80 25.70 -42.83
CA GLU A 38 -7.84 26.75 -42.51
C GLU A 38 -7.12 27.21 -43.79
N SER A 39 -6.71 28.47 -43.83
CA SER A 39 -6.00 29.06 -44.98
C SER A 39 -4.49 29.11 -44.71
N MET A 40 -3.67 28.92 -45.74
CA MET A 40 -2.22 28.94 -45.63
C MET A 40 -1.65 30.35 -45.86
N ASP A 41 -0.80 30.84 -44.95
CA ASP A 41 0.01 32.04 -45.24
C ASP A 41 1.18 31.68 -46.17
N TRP A 42 0.93 31.79 -47.47
CA TRP A 42 1.90 31.50 -48.51
C TRP A 42 3.15 32.38 -48.46
N ARG A 43 3.05 33.62 -47.97
CA ARG A 43 4.23 34.51 -47.87
C ARG A 43 5.18 33.99 -46.82
N ARG A 44 4.64 33.66 -45.65
CA ARG A 44 5.41 33.12 -44.53
C ARG A 44 5.95 31.73 -44.85
N LEU A 45 5.19 30.90 -45.57
CA LEU A 45 5.67 29.60 -46.05
C LEU A 45 6.78 29.74 -47.10
N SER A 46 6.67 30.68 -48.04
CA SER A 46 7.69 30.87 -49.09
C SER A 46 9.03 31.41 -48.57
N ALA A 47 9.02 32.08 -47.42
CA ALA A 47 10.23 32.60 -46.78
C ALA A 47 10.93 31.54 -45.91
N LEU A 48 10.30 30.39 -45.68
CA LEU A 48 10.84 29.33 -44.83
C LEU A 48 11.96 28.57 -45.57
N ASP A 49 13.15 28.56 -44.98
CA ASP A 49 14.24 27.68 -45.42
C ASP A 49 14.03 26.26 -44.87
N VAL A 50 13.35 25.42 -45.65
CA VAL A 50 13.04 24.03 -45.28
C VAL A 50 14.32 23.20 -45.13
N ASP A 51 15.35 23.47 -45.93
CA ASP A 51 16.61 22.71 -45.85
C ASP A 51 17.35 23.01 -44.56
N HIS A 52 17.30 24.26 -44.08
CA HIS A 52 17.84 24.61 -42.76
C HIS A 52 17.07 23.90 -41.64
N VAL A 53 15.73 23.93 -41.66
CA VAL A 53 14.90 23.21 -40.66
C VAL A 53 15.25 21.73 -40.63
N ALA A 54 15.46 21.10 -41.79
CA ALA A 54 15.85 19.70 -41.87
C ALA A 54 17.27 19.43 -41.35
N ARG A 55 18.25 20.27 -41.69
CA ARG A 55 19.65 20.11 -41.24
C ARG A 55 19.81 20.29 -39.74
N GLU A 56 19.15 21.29 -39.17
CA GLU A 56 19.28 21.60 -37.74
C GLU A 56 18.27 20.84 -36.87
N MET A 57 17.33 20.11 -37.49
CA MET A 57 16.20 19.50 -36.79
C MET A 57 15.46 20.53 -35.92
N ASP A 58 15.18 21.71 -36.47
CA ASP A 58 14.54 22.80 -35.73
C ASP A 58 13.07 22.47 -35.44
N VAL A 59 12.85 21.81 -34.31
CA VAL A 59 11.52 21.38 -33.85
C VAL A 59 10.64 22.59 -33.52
N VAL A 60 11.21 23.72 -33.12
CA VAL A 60 10.43 24.91 -32.77
C VAL A 60 9.75 25.45 -34.03
N VAL A 61 10.53 25.67 -35.09
CA VAL A 61 10.00 26.10 -36.38
C VAL A 61 9.05 25.04 -36.94
N LEU A 62 9.39 23.75 -36.88
CA LEU A 62 8.49 22.70 -37.37
C LEU A 62 7.12 22.72 -36.65
N GLN A 63 7.11 22.90 -35.33
CA GLN A 63 5.88 22.96 -34.53
C GLN A 63 5.03 24.19 -34.86
N GLU A 64 5.65 25.32 -35.22
CA GLU A 64 4.88 26.49 -35.66
C GLU A 64 4.07 26.23 -36.93
N TYR A 65 4.57 25.39 -37.84
CA TYR A 65 3.92 25.11 -39.12
C TYR A 65 3.09 23.83 -39.12
N ILE A 66 3.29 22.91 -38.18
CA ILE A 66 2.65 21.58 -38.21
C ILE A 66 1.12 21.69 -38.25
N SER A 67 0.52 22.56 -37.43
CA SER A 67 -0.93 22.74 -37.40
C SER A 67 -1.44 23.39 -38.68
N ALA A 68 -0.76 24.44 -39.14
CA ALA A 68 -1.14 25.17 -40.35
C ALA A 68 -1.11 24.27 -41.59
N VAL A 69 -0.04 23.48 -41.76
CA VAL A 69 0.08 22.53 -42.89
C VAL A 69 -0.93 21.39 -42.76
N THR A 70 -1.13 20.86 -41.55
CA THR A 70 -2.03 19.73 -41.33
C THR A 70 -3.48 20.12 -41.65
N PHE A 71 -3.97 21.28 -41.21
CA PHE A 71 -5.39 21.63 -41.29
C PHE A 71 -5.78 22.58 -42.44
N CYS A 72 -4.85 22.93 -43.33
CA CYS A 72 -5.15 23.82 -44.45
C CYS A 72 -6.00 23.16 -45.57
N ASP A 73 -6.90 23.93 -46.17
CA ASP A 73 -7.67 23.52 -47.35
C ASP A 73 -6.83 23.63 -48.63
N VAL A 74 -6.02 22.61 -48.91
CA VAL A 74 -5.21 22.55 -50.14
C VAL A 74 -6.05 22.54 -51.43
N THR A 75 -7.33 22.14 -51.38
CA THR A 75 -8.16 22.07 -52.59
C THR A 75 -8.65 23.42 -53.08
N GLY A 76 -8.86 24.36 -52.17
CA GLY A 76 -9.23 25.74 -52.49
C GLY A 76 -8.08 26.56 -53.04
N GLU A 77 -6.84 26.16 -52.75
CA GLU A 77 -5.65 26.97 -53.04
C GLU A 77 -5.34 27.04 -54.54
N ARG A 78 -4.83 28.20 -54.97
CA ARG A 78 -4.55 28.51 -56.37
C ARG A 78 -3.17 29.12 -56.49
N CYS A 79 -2.52 28.92 -57.64
CA CYS A 79 -1.24 29.55 -57.90
C CYS A 79 -1.36 31.09 -57.79
N PRO A 80 -0.51 31.77 -57.01
CA PRO A 80 -0.59 33.22 -56.82
C PRO A 80 -0.30 34.02 -58.11
N TYR A 81 0.42 33.42 -59.08
CA TYR A 81 0.80 34.10 -60.32
C TYR A 81 -0.20 33.90 -61.46
N CYS A 82 -0.64 32.65 -61.71
CA CYS A 82 -1.48 32.32 -62.85
C CYS A 82 -2.93 31.95 -62.49
N ARG A 83 -3.28 31.90 -61.19
CA ARG A 83 -4.60 31.49 -60.66
C ARG A 83 -5.02 30.05 -61.01
N SER A 84 -4.17 29.27 -61.69
CA SER A 84 -4.45 27.87 -62.01
C SER A 84 -4.56 27.01 -60.76
N PRO A 85 -5.41 25.96 -60.77
CA PRO A 85 -5.43 24.96 -59.71
C PRO A 85 -4.10 24.20 -59.67
N ALA A 86 -3.75 23.70 -58.48
CA ALA A 86 -2.62 22.81 -58.31
C ALA A 86 -2.86 21.46 -59.00
N ASP A 87 -1.77 20.77 -59.34
CA ASP A 87 -1.83 19.42 -59.92
C ASP A 87 -2.60 18.47 -58.97
N PRO A 88 -3.64 17.76 -59.46
CA PRO A 88 -4.43 16.86 -58.62
C PRO A 88 -3.63 15.75 -57.90
N ALA A 89 -2.54 15.25 -58.50
CA ALA A 89 -1.68 14.26 -57.88
C ALA A 89 -0.90 14.86 -56.71
N LEU A 90 -0.38 16.09 -56.85
CA LEU A 90 0.28 16.81 -55.76
C LEU A 90 -0.69 17.17 -54.64
N VAL A 91 -1.93 17.55 -54.98
CA VAL A 91 -3.00 17.79 -53.99
C VAL A 91 -3.29 16.52 -53.20
N ASN A 92 -3.41 15.36 -53.86
CA ASN A 92 -3.64 14.08 -53.19
C ASN A 92 -2.43 13.67 -52.32
N LEU A 93 -1.20 13.87 -52.80
CA LEU A 93 0.01 13.62 -52.02
C LEU A 93 0.01 14.45 -50.73
N LEU A 94 -0.28 15.75 -50.82
CA LEU A 94 -0.35 16.61 -49.64
C LEU A 94 -1.50 16.20 -48.72
N ARG A 95 -2.69 15.88 -49.25
CA ARG A 95 -3.82 15.38 -48.45
C ARG A 95 -3.47 14.11 -47.68
N MET A 96 -2.78 13.16 -48.32
CA MET A 96 -2.29 11.96 -47.66
C MET A 96 -1.29 12.31 -46.56
N SER A 97 -0.34 13.21 -46.83
CA SER A 97 0.60 13.72 -45.82
C SER A 97 -0.11 14.37 -44.62
N GLN A 98 -1.15 15.18 -44.87
CA GLN A 98 -1.94 15.82 -43.81
C GLN A 98 -2.69 14.79 -42.95
N LEU A 99 -3.31 13.78 -43.58
CA LEU A 99 -4.00 12.69 -42.86
C LEU A 99 -3.02 11.85 -42.04
N SER A 100 -1.85 11.53 -42.60
CA SER A 100 -0.78 10.85 -41.87
C SER A 100 -0.28 11.67 -40.69
N THR A 101 -0.08 12.98 -40.86
CA THR A 101 0.37 13.88 -39.78
C THR A 101 -0.68 13.99 -38.67
N GLU A 102 -1.96 14.15 -39.02
CA GLU A 102 -3.05 14.19 -38.06
C GLU A 102 -3.20 12.87 -37.29
N TYR A 103 -3.01 11.73 -37.96
CA TYR A 103 -2.97 10.43 -37.30
C TYR A 103 -1.81 10.34 -36.29
N LEU A 104 -0.61 10.80 -36.68
CA LEU A 104 0.55 10.80 -35.79
C LEU A 104 0.35 11.70 -34.57
N LEU A 105 -0.25 12.89 -34.75
CA LEU A 105 -0.62 13.79 -33.64
C LEU A 105 -1.61 13.10 -32.69
N HIS A 106 -2.64 12.45 -33.24
CA HIS A 106 -3.57 11.67 -32.42
C HIS A 106 -2.88 10.53 -31.65
N CYS A 107 -1.95 9.82 -32.29
CA CYS A 107 -1.17 8.79 -31.62
C CYS A 107 -0.29 9.36 -30.50
N GLN A 108 0.30 10.53 -30.71
CA GLN A 108 1.08 11.23 -29.68
C GLN A 108 0.21 11.57 -28.46
N ASP A 109 -0.96 12.17 -28.68
CA ASP A 109 -1.90 12.51 -27.61
C ASP A 109 -2.39 11.26 -26.88
N TYR A 110 -2.72 10.22 -27.65
CA TYR A 110 -3.15 8.92 -27.12
C TYR A 110 -2.07 8.35 -26.21
N LEU A 111 -0.85 8.16 -26.72
CA LEU A 111 0.25 7.58 -25.96
C LEU A 111 0.62 8.42 -24.73
N SER A 112 0.62 9.76 -24.86
CA SER A 112 0.89 10.66 -23.73
C SER A 112 -0.16 10.50 -22.62
N SER A 113 -1.44 10.39 -23.00
CA SER A 113 -2.54 10.12 -22.06
C SER A 113 -2.43 8.74 -21.41
N GLN A 114 -2.04 7.72 -22.18
CA GLN A 114 -1.78 6.37 -21.64
C GLN A 114 -0.67 6.40 -20.58
N VAL A 115 0.45 7.05 -20.89
CA VAL A 115 1.62 7.14 -20.00
C VAL A 115 1.24 7.86 -18.72
N SER A 116 0.65 9.05 -18.81
CA SER A 116 0.20 9.81 -17.64
C SER A 116 -0.78 9.00 -16.77
N GLY A 117 -1.75 8.31 -17.37
CA GLY A 117 -2.68 7.46 -16.62
C GLY A 117 -2.01 6.25 -15.94
N LEU A 118 -0.94 5.71 -16.51
CA LEU A 118 -0.14 4.65 -15.88
C LEU A 118 0.71 5.18 -14.73
N GLU A 119 1.32 6.36 -14.90
CA GLU A 119 2.09 7.04 -13.87
C GLU A 119 1.22 7.36 -12.64
N ASP A 120 0.02 7.90 -12.85
CA ASP A 120 -0.93 8.19 -11.76
C ASP A 120 -1.33 6.92 -10.99
N ARG A 121 -1.60 5.82 -11.71
CA ARG A 121 -1.92 4.52 -11.09
C ARG A 121 -0.74 3.97 -10.31
N LEU A 122 0.47 4.07 -10.86
CA LEU A 122 1.69 3.65 -10.18
C LEU A 122 1.88 4.44 -8.88
N GLN A 123 1.75 5.76 -8.95
CA GLN A 123 1.86 6.64 -7.78
C GLN A 123 0.82 6.31 -6.71
N GLY A 124 -0.41 5.98 -7.12
CA GLY A 124 -1.46 5.51 -6.22
C GLY A 124 -1.12 4.19 -5.52
N VAL A 125 -0.54 3.22 -6.24
CA VAL A 125 -0.09 1.94 -5.66
C VAL A 125 1.06 2.15 -4.68
N LEU A 126 2.05 2.97 -5.03
CA LEU A 126 3.18 3.29 -4.14
C LEU A 126 2.71 3.94 -2.83
N SER A 127 1.84 4.95 -2.93
CA SER A 127 1.28 5.64 -1.76
C SER A 127 0.49 4.68 -0.86
N LYS A 128 -0.22 3.71 -1.44
CA LYS A 128 -0.93 2.68 -0.67
C LYS A 128 0.04 1.73 0.02
N ALA A 129 1.10 1.30 -0.67
CA ALA A 129 2.11 0.42 -0.12
C ALA A 129 2.85 1.07 1.05
N ASP A 130 3.18 2.37 0.96
CA ASP A 130 3.81 3.12 2.06
C ASP A 130 2.89 3.17 3.28
N ARG A 131 1.62 3.52 3.10
CA ARG A 131 0.63 3.55 4.20
C ARG A 131 0.44 2.17 4.84
N GLU A 132 0.43 1.11 4.04
CA GLU A 132 0.38 -0.26 4.56
C GLU A 132 1.66 -0.64 5.31
N GLY A 133 2.82 -0.13 4.89
CA GLY A 133 4.10 -0.29 5.59
C GLY A 133 4.09 0.36 6.98
N GLU A 134 3.61 1.61 7.06
CA GLU A 134 3.45 2.33 8.33
C GLU A 134 2.49 1.62 9.28
N GLU A 135 1.34 1.16 8.76
CA GLU A 135 0.35 0.40 9.52
C GLU A 135 0.95 -0.90 10.09
N ARG A 136 1.70 -1.64 9.26
CA ARG A 136 2.38 -2.87 9.70
C ARG A 136 3.40 -2.59 10.80
N ALA A 137 4.18 -1.51 10.69
CA ALA A 137 5.14 -1.13 11.71
C ALA A 137 4.45 -0.79 13.05
N ARG A 138 3.30 -0.08 12.99
CA ARG A 138 2.51 0.23 14.18
C ARG A 138 1.98 -1.04 14.85
N LEU A 139 1.37 -1.94 14.07
CA LEU A 139 0.82 -3.20 14.58
C LEU A 139 1.90 -4.11 15.17
N ASP A 140 3.11 -4.16 14.59
CA ASP A 140 4.22 -4.94 15.17
C ASP A 140 4.65 -4.37 16.53
N SER A 141 4.75 -3.05 16.65
CA SER A 141 5.05 -2.40 17.93
C SER A 141 4.01 -2.72 19.01
N GLU A 142 2.71 -2.63 18.69
CA GLU A 142 1.62 -2.99 19.60
C GLU A 142 1.65 -4.47 20.00
N LEU A 143 1.98 -5.35 19.06
CA LEU A 143 2.13 -6.78 19.30
C LEU A 143 3.29 -7.06 20.26
N GLN A 144 4.44 -6.39 20.08
CA GLN A 144 5.59 -6.53 20.98
C GLN A 144 5.26 -6.05 22.39
N ALA A 145 4.61 -4.89 22.52
CA ALA A 145 4.17 -4.36 23.81
C ALA A 145 3.23 -5.35 24.54
N THR A 146 2.22 -5.86 23.83
CA THR A 146 1.27 -6.85 24.38
C THR A 146 1.96 -8.16 24.79
N LYS A 147 2.93 -8.64 23.99
CA LYS A 147 3.73 -9.83 24.33
C LYS A 147 4.55 -9.62 25.60
N GLN A 148 5.16 -8.45 25.77
CA GLN A 148 5.93 -8.12 26.98
C GLN A 148 5.01 -8.06 28.21
N GLU A 149 3.86 -7.41 28.09
CA GLU A 149 2.88 -7.32 29.16
C GLU A 149 2.34 -8.69 29.56
N SER A 150 2.05 -9.56 28.59
CA SER A 150 1.66 -10.95 28.84
C SER A 150 2.75 -11.74 29.59
N LYS A 151 4.02 -11.58 29.21
CA LYS A 151 5.15 -12.21 29.92
C LYS A 151 5.25 -11.72 31.37
N LEU A 152 5.07 -10.42 31.61
CA LEU A 152 5.09 -9.85 32.96
C LEU A 152 3.95 -10.38 33.82
N ARG A 153 2.72 -10.42 33.30
CA ARG A 153 1.55 -10.98 34.00
C ARG A 153 1.76 -12.46 34.34
N LYS A 154 2.30 -13.27 33.43
CA LYS A 154 2.62 -14.69 33.69
C LYS A 154 3.62 -14.86 34.83
N LYS A 155 4.67 -14.03 34.89
CA LYS A 155 5.65 -14.05 36.00
C LYS A 155 4.99 -13.67 37.34
N MET A 156 4.13 -12.66 37.34
CA MET A 156 3.40 -12.22 38.53
C MET A 156 2.48 -13.32 39.07
N LEU A 157 1.70 -13.97 38.18
CA LEU A 157 0.82 -15.09 38.54
C LEU A 157 1.61 -16.28 39.10
N ALA A 158 2.73 -16.66 38.48
CA ALA A 158 3.58 -17.75 38.98
C ALA A 158 4.13 -17.44 40.38
N THR A 159 4.53 -16.19 40.63
CA THR A 159 5.00 -15.75 41.94
C THR A 159 3.90 -15.82 43.00
N GLN A 160 2.69 -15.35 42.67
CA GLN A 160 1.54 -15.44 43.56
C GLN A 160 1.17 -16.91 43.88
N GLN A 161 1.20 -17.78 42.88
CA GLN A 161 0.93 -19.22 43.07
C GLN A 161 1.95 -19.88 44.00
N LEU A 162 3.23 -19.54 43.87
CA LEU A 162 4.28 -20.02 44.78
C LEU A 162 4.06 -19.57 46.22
N LEU A 163 3.71 -18.29 46.43
CA LEU A 163 3.41 -17.74 47.76
C LEU A 163 2.20 -18.45 48.39
N LEU A 164 1.15 -18.70 47.61
CA LEU A 164 -0.02 -19.48 48.07
C LEU A 164 0.40 -20.90 48.46
N GLN A 165 1.15 -21.63 47.61
CA GLN A 165 1.62 -22.98 47.95
C GLN A 165 2.50 -23.01 49.21
N ALA A 166 3.40 -22.04 49.38
CA ALA A 166 4.22 -21.92 50.58
C ALA A 166 3.35 -21.68 51.83
N SER A 167 2.28 -20.89 51.71
CA SER A 167 1.33 -20.71 52.81
C SER A 167 0.57 -22.01 53.12
N PHE A 168 0.01 -22.71 52.13
CA PHE A 168 -0.69 -23.98 52.30
C PHE A 168 0.19 -25.07 52.94
N ASN A 169 1.46 -25.18 52.51
CA ASN A 169 2.42 -26.13 53.11
C ASN A 169 2.76 -25.80 54.57
N ASN A 170 2.74 -24.52 54.96
CA ASN A 170 2.91 -24.11 56.36
C ASN A 170 1.67 -24.43 57.21
N TYR A 171 0.45 -24.31 56.66
CA TYR A 171 -0.77 -24.70 57.37
C TYR A 171 -0.91 -26.22 57.54
N HIS A 172 -0.45 -27.03 56.57
CA HIS A 172 -0.55 -28.50 56.65
C HIS A 172 0.40 -29.14 57.68
N LYS A 173 1.52 -28.48 58.03
CA LYS A 173 2.40 -28.92 59.13
C LYS A 173 1.79 -28.70 60.52
N VAL A 174 0.79 -27.83 60.64
CA VAL A 174 0.15 -27.50 61.93
C VAL A 174 -1.01 -28.46 62.28
N ASN A 175 -1.36 -29.42 61.40
CA ASN A 175 -2.58 -30.24 61.59
C ASN A 175 -2.38 -31.77 61.57
N VAL A 176 -1.24 -32.29 62.03
CA VAL A 176 -1.13 -33.73 62.37
C VAL A 176 -0.35 -33.92 63.68
N ILE A 177 -0.93 -33.46 64.78
CA ILE A 177 -0.68 -34.04 66.11
C ILE A 177 -2.06 -34.33 66.73
N PHE A 178 -2.72 -35.38 66.24
CA PHE A 178 -3.86 -35.97 66.96
C PHE A 178 -3.31 -36.98 67.98
N GLY A 179 -2.89 -36.48 69.13
CA GLY A 179 -2.85 -37.21 70.40
C GLY A 179 -4.05 -36.78 71.26
N PRO A 180 -4.55 -37.62 72.19
CA PRO A 180 -5.83 -37.39 72.86
C PRO A 180 -5.67 -36.37 74.01
N HIS A 181 -5.49 -35.09 73.68
CA HIS A 181 -5.81 -33.95 74.55
C HIS A 181 -5.62 -32.64 73.78
N PRO A 182 -6.65 -31.79 73.61
CA PRO A 182 -6.52 -30.56 72.82
C PRO A 182 -5.87 -29.46 73.66
N VAL A 183 -4.64 -29.08 73.30
CA VAL A 183 -4.01 -27.82 73.74
C VAL A 183 -3.81 -26.95 72.51
N LEU A 184 -4.61 -25.89 72.38
CA LEU A 184 -4.44 -24.90 71.32
C LEU A 184 -3.29 -23.96 71.68
N LEU A 185 -2.12 -24.18 71.07
CA LEU A 185 -1.02 -23.24 71.09
C LEU A 185 -1.14 -22.30 69.90
N PHE A 186 -1.65 -21.09 70.14
CA PHE A 186 -1.56 -19.99 69.18
C PHE A 186 -0.21 -19.31 69.36
N THR A 187 0.69 -19.45 68.37
CA THR A 187 1.94 -18.69 68.34
C THR A 187 1.77 -17.47 67.43
N SER A 188 1.28 -16.38 68.00
CA SER A 188 1.57 -15.04 67.49
C SER A 188 2.63 -14.42 68.39
N GLY A 189 3.60 -13.76 67.77
CA GLY A 189 4.90 -13.41 68.35
C GLY A 189 4.86 -12.83 69.76
N ARG A 190 5.78 -13.35 70.59
CA ARG A 190 6.33 -12.76 71.81
C ARG A 190 5.29 -12.26 72.83
N THR A 191 4.73 -13.18 73.64
CA THR A 191 4.62 -13.13 75.12
C THR A 191 3.69 -14.28 75.56
N ILE A 192 4.17 -15.22 76.39
CA ILE A 192 3.33 -16.29 76.95
C ILE A 192 2.60 -15.73 78.17
N LYS A 193 1.26 -15.71 78.15
CA LYS A 193 0.45 -15.46 79.35
C LYS A 193 -0.31 -16.74 79.72
N LEU A 194 0.01 -17.31 80.89
CA LEU A 194 -0.80 -18.33 81.54
C LEU A 194 -1.99 -17.65 82.24
N TYR A 195 -3.21 -18.10 81.97
CA TYR A 195 -4.37 -17.77 82.81
C TYR A 195 -4.90 -19.07 83.42
N HIS A 196 -4.90 -19.11 84.76
CA HIS A 196 -5.56 -20.14 85.56
C HIS A 196 -7.01 -19.69 85.81
N LEU A 197 -8.01 -20.43 85.35
CA LEU A 197 -9.40 -20.20 85.78
C LEU A 197 -9.65 -21.04 87.04
N ILE A 198 -9.66 -20.37 88.19
CA ILE A 198 -9.99 -20.98 89.49
C ILE A 198 -11.51 -21.14 89.55
N SER A 199 -11.96 -22.39 89.70
CA SER A 199 -13.34 -22.74 90.00
C SER A 199 -13.62 -22.44 91.49
N THR A 200 -14.42 -21.42 91.78
CA THR A 200 -14.87 -21.13 93.15
C THR A 200 -16.20 -21.82 93.40
N HIS A 201 -16.15 -22.90 94.17
CA HIS A 201 -17.30 -23.51 94.83
C HIS A 201 -17.09 -23.38 96.34
N GLN A 202 -17.91 -22.59 97.04
CA GLN A 202 -18.14 -22.77 98.47
C GLN A 202 -19.60 -22.48 98.83
N LEU A 203 -20.14 -23.41 99.63
CA LEU A 203 -21.46 -23.44 100.25
C LEU A 203 -21.49 -22.60 101.54
N THR A 204 -22.71 -22.17 101.94
CA THR A 204 -23.34 -22.03 103.29
C THR A 204 -24.19 -20.75 103.34
N SER A 205 -25.53 -20.79 103.24
CA SER A 205 -26.56 -21.04 104.28
C SER A 205 -26.81 -19.90 105.31
N SER A 206 -28.06 -19.39 105.30
CA SER A 206 -28.92 -18.92 106.43
C SER A 206 -29.01 -17.43 106.86
N ALA A 207 -30.30 -17.00 107.01
CA ALA A 207 -30.90 -15.83 107.71
C ALA A 207 -30.64 -14.44 107.10
N LEU A 208 -31.60 -13.53 106.88
CA LEU A 208 -32.94 -13.26 107.45
C LEU A 208 -33.89 -12.77 106.34
#